data_AF-A0A2S7RUF3-F1
#
_entry.id   AF-A0A2S7RUF3-F1
#
_cell.length_a   1.000
_cell.length_b   1.000
_cell.length_c   1.000
_cell.angle_alpha   90.00
_cell.angle_beta   90.00
_cell.angle_gamma   90.00
#
_symmetry.space_group_name_H-M   'P 1'
#
loop_
_entity.id
_entity.type
_entity.pdbx_description
1 polymer ?
#
loop_
_entity_poly.entity_id
_entity_poly.type
_entity_poly.pdbx_seq_one_letter_code
_entity_poly.pdbx_strand_id
1 'polypeptide(L)' 'MVIEDFHEMVLIQMKRQDKTWKYLGELIGTSPTYAKQIVEGVQKGPKAQEYKRIIANDLQIVIVKGV' A
#
# COMPACT_ATOMS: atom_id res chain seq x y z
N MET A 1 -13.86 11.35 9.09
CA MET A 1 -12.63 11.58 8.31
C MET A 1 -12.64 10.58 7.19
N VAL A 2 -12.91 11.03 5.96
CA VAL A 2 -12.82 10.18 4.77
C VAL A 2 -11.35 10.19 4.39
N ILE A 3 -10.65 9.08 4.61
CA ILE A 3 -9.23 8.99 4.26
C ILE A 3 -9.18 8.67 2.76
N GLU A 4 -9.02 9.71 1.95
CA GLU A 4 -8.97 9.60 0.49
C GLU A 4 -7.57 9.20 -0.01
N ASP A 5 -6.51 9.44 0.78
CA ASP A 5 -5.14 9.11 0.41
C ASP A 5 -4.73 7.70 0.89
N PHE A 6 -4.44 6.83 -0.08
CA PHE A 6 -3.96 5.47 0.16
C PHE A 6 -2.66 5.46 0.98
N HIS A 7 -1.78 6.45 0.79
CA HIS A 7 -0.52 6.53 1.50
C HIS A 7 -0.73 6.69 3.02
N GLU A 8 -1.63 7.59 3.43
CA GLU A 8 -1.95 7.80 4.84
C GLU A 8 -2.54 6.54 5.49
N MET A 9 -3.45 5.86 4.78
CA MET A 9 -4.03 4.59 5.26
C MET A 9 -2.96 3.53 5.49
N VAL A 10 -2.01 3.39 4.58
CA VAL A 10 -0.92 2.43 4.71
C VAL A 10 -0.07 2.76 5.93
N LEU A 11 0.34 4.02 6.13
CA LEU A 11 1.14 4.42 7.29
C LEU A 11 0.43 4.13 8.63
N ILE A 12 -0.87 4.45 8.72
CA ILE A 12 -1.67 4.19 9.92
C ILE A 12 -1.75 2.69 10.19
N GLN A 13 -2.07 1.88 9.18
CA GLN A 13 -2.23 0.44 9.37
C GLN A 13 -0.90 -0.27 9.63
N MET A 14 0.18 0.13 8.96
CA MET A 14 1.51 -0.37 9.26
C MET A 14 1.89 -0.12 10.72
N LYS A 15 1.66 1.10 11.22
CA LYS A 15 1.95 1.43 12.62
C LYS A 15 1.09 0.62 13.60
N ARG A 16 -0.19 0.38 13.29
CA ARG A 16 -1.10 -0.42 14.13
C ARG A 16 -0.72 -1.90 14.18
N GLN A 17 -0.15 -2.41 13.10
CA GLN A 17 0.16 -3.84 12.92
C GLN A 17 1.66 -4.15 13.12
N ASP A 18 2.47 -3.18 13.53
CA ASP A 18 3.93 -3.28 13.63
C ASP A 18 4.62 -3.77 12.34
N LYS A 19 4.08 -3.37 11.19
CA LYS A 19 4.60 -3.73 9.85
C LYS A 19 5.57 -2.65 9.34
N THR A 20 6.59 -3.09 8.62
CA THR A 20 7.65 -2.21 8.08
C THR A 20 7.64 -2.15 6.55
N TRP A 21 8.34 -1.17 5.97
CA TRP A 21 8.53 -1.13 4.52
C TRP A 21 9.27 -2.36 3.98
N LYS A 22 10.15 -2.95 4.80
CA LYS A 22 10.82 -4.21 4.46
C LYS A 22 9.81 -5.33 4.28
N TYR A 23 8.89 -5.47 5.23
CA TYR A 23 7.80 -6.43 5.15
C TYR A 23 6.93 -6.21 3.90
N LEU A 24 6.53 -4.96 3.61
CA LEU A 24 5.75 -4.69 2.39
C LEU A 24 6.51 -4.99 1.10
N GLY A 25 7.82 -4.75 1.07
CA GLY A 25 8.69 -5.15 -0.04
C GLY A 25 8.65 -6.67 -0.25
N GLU A 26 8.86 -7.45 0.81
CA GLU A 26 8.81 -8.91 0.78
C GLU A 26 7.43 -9.42 0.33
N LEU A 27 6.33 -8.83 0.85
CA LEU A 27 4.96 -9.18 0.51
C LEU A 27 4.68 -9.13 -1.01
N ILE A 28 5.21 -8.11 -1.69
CA ILE A 28 4.99 -7.93 -3.15
C ILE A 28 6.19 -8.44 -3.99
N GLY A 29 7.18 -9.07 -3.36
CA GLY A 29 8.37 -9.59 -4.03
C GLY A 29 9.30 -8.52 -4.61
N THR A 30 9.44 -7.37 -3.94
CA THR A 30 10.27 -6.24 -4.39
C THR A 30 11.07 -5.61 -3.25
N SER A 31 11.76 -4.49 -3.52
CA SER A 31 12.52 -3.78 -2.50
C SER A 31 11.62 -2.90 -1.61
N PRO A 32 12.05 -2.57 -0.37
CA PRO A 32 11.31 -1.66 0.50
C PRO A 32 11.05 -0.30 -0.15
N THR A 33 12.04 0.21 -0.89
CA THR A 33 11.94 1.46 -1.66
C THR A 33 10.88 1.37 -2.74
N TYR A 34 10.82 0.25 -3.46
CA TYR A 34 9.82 0.06 -4.51
C TYR A 34 8.40 -0.04 -3.94
N ALA A 35 8.22 -0.77 -2.83
CA ALA A 35 6.93 -0.81 -2.11
C ALA A 35 6.48 0.59 -1.67
N LYS A 36 7.39 1.42 -1.14
CA LYS A 36 7.11 2.81 -0.81
C LYS A 36 6.64 3.61 -2.04
N GLN A 37 7.29 3.47 -3.18
CA GLN A 37 6.89 4.14 -4.42
C GLN A 37 5.53 3.66 -4.97
N ILE A 38 5.13 2.40 -4.75
CA ILE A 38 3.76 1.93 -5.04
C ILE A 38 2.75 2.70 -4.17
N VAL A 39 3.02 2.78 -2.88
CA VAL A 39 2.13 3.40 -1.89
C VAL A 39 1.98 4.91 -2.13
N GLU A 40 3.08 5.58 -2.47
CA GLU A 40 3.09 7.01 -2.83
C GLU A 40 2.51 7.31 -4.23
N GLY A 41 2.15 6.29 -5.01
CA GLY A 41 1.58 6.46 -6.35
C GLY A 41 2.58 6.93 -7.42
N VAL A 42 3.88 6.85 -7.14
CA VAL A 42 4.96 7.17 -8.09
C VAL A 42 4.97 6.16 -9.23
N GLN A 43 4.85 4.87 -8.91
CA GLN A 43 4.77 3.80 -9.90
C GLN A 43 3.35 3.66 -10.45
N LYS A 44 3.25 3.56 -11.77
CA LYS A 44 1.97 3.50 -12.50
C LYS A 44 1.90 2.24 -13.36
N GLY A 45 0.68 1.89 -13.75
CA GLY A 45 0.40 0.76 -14.65
C GLY A 45 -0.22 -0.46 -13.95
N PRO A 46 -0.54 -1.52 -14.72
CA PRO A 46 -1.32 -2.66 -14.23
C PRO A 46 -0.68 -3.36 -13.03
N LYS A 47 0.64 -3.57 -13.07
CA LYS A 47 1.39 -4.24 -12.01
C LYS A 47 1.42 -3.43 -10.70
N ALA A 48 1.58 -2.11 -10.79
CA ALA A 48 1.52 -1.23 -9.63
C ALA A 48 0.13 -1.25 -8.97
N GLN A 49 -0.94 -1.33 -9.77
CA GLN A 49 -2.30 -1.48 -9.26
C GLN A 49 -2.54 -2.83 -8.58
N GLU A 50 -1.96 -3.90 -9.11
CA GLU A 50 -1.96 -5.22 -8.48
C GLU A 50 -1.26 -5.18 -7.11
N TYR A 51 -0.04 -4.63 -7.04
CA TYR A 51 0.68 -4.45 -5.79
C TYR A 51 -0.08 -3.60 -4.78
N LYS A 52 -0.73 -2.52 -5.25
CA LYS A 52 -1.61 -1.69 -4.42
C LYS A 52 -2.73 -2.50 -3.78
N ARG A 53 -3.37 -3.40 -4.54
CA ARG A 53 -4.43 -4.30 -4.03
C ARG A 53 -3.89 -5.33 -3.04
N ILE A 54 -2.71 -5.91 -3.30
CA ILE A 54 -2.08 -6.88 -2.38
C ILE A 54 -1.79 -6.20 -1.03
N ILE A 55 -1.16 -5.03 -1.05
CA ILE A 55 -0.87 -4.25 0.16
C ILE A 55 -2.17 -3.86 0.89
N ALA A 56 -3.19 -3.40 0.15
CA ALA A 56 -4.47 -3.03 0.74
C ALA A 56 -5.15 -4.20 1.45
N ASN A 57 -5.18 -5.38 0.81
CA ASN A 57 -5.77 -6.57 1.39
C ASN A 57 -5.03 -7.02 2.65
N ASP A 58 -3.70 -7.06 2.61
CA ASP A 58 -2.87 -7.46 3.76
C ASP A 58 -2.99 -6.47 4.94
N LEU A 59 -3.11 -5.17 4.67
CA LEU A 59 -3.31 -4.14 5.67
C LEU A 59 -4.78 -3.90 6.05
N GLN A 60 -5.71 -4.69 5.49
CA GLN A 60 -7.16 -4.57 5.70
C GLN A 60 -7.70 -3.16 5.38
N ILE A 61 -7.17 -2.53 4.33
CA ILE A 61 -7.59 -1.23 3.81
C ILE A 61 -8.65 -1.45 2.73
N VAL A 62 -9.85 -0.90 2.95
CA VAL A 62 -10.92 -0.93 1.95
C VAL A 62 -10.68 0.18 0.92
N ILE A 63 -10.35 -0.20 -0.31
CA ILE A 63 -10.30 0.73 -1.44
C ILE A 63 -11.73 0.89 -1.97
N VAL A 64 -12.41 1.96 -1.57
CA VAL A 64 -13.68 2.35 -2.17
C VAL A 64 -13.34 2.96 -3.53
N LYS A 65 -13.62 2.25 -4.62
CA LYS A 65 -13.61 2.87 -5.96
C LYS A 65 -14.63 4.02 -5.89
N GLY A 66 -14.16 5.26 -6.05
CA GLY A 66 -15.04 6.38 -6.32
C GLY A 66 -15.97 6.02 -7.48
N VAL A 67 -17.26 6.25 -7.26
CA VAL A 67 -18.29 6.25 -8.31
C VAL A 67 -17.90 7.26 -9.37
#